data_AF-G8QTG7-F1
#
_entry.id   AF-G8QTG7-F1
#
_cell.length_a   1.000
_cell.length_b   1.000
_cell.length_c   1.000
_cell.angle_alpha   90.00
_cell.angle_beta   90.00
_cell.angle_gamma   90.00
#
_symmetry.space_group_name_H-M   'P 1'
#
loop_
_entity.id
_entity.type
_entity.pdbx_description
1 polymer ?
#
loop_
_entity_poly.entity_id
_entity_poly.type
_entity_poly.pdbx_seq_one_letter_code
_entity_poly.pdbx_strand_id
1 'polypeptide(L)'
;MAMNMQYERAYGLDLSKKTFHGCILDGPDLGNRHFFTGKMGPKGKAKLAGRLCKGDLVLMEAGTSSFSLARFLVENTEAEVTVLNPAKLYNIFNSMLKQEAST
;
A
#
# COMPACT_ATOMS: atom_id res chain seq x y z
N MET A 1 14.62 19.82 6.53
CA MET A 1 14.56 18.98 7.74
C MET A 1 13.99 17.64 7.32
N ALA A 2 14.70 16.53 7.52
CA ALA A 2 14.12 15.22 7.28
C ALA A 2 13.01 14.99 8.31
N MET A 3 11.78 14.78 7.85
CA MET A 3 10.70 14.30 8.70
C MET A 3 11.12 12.92 9.20
N ASN A 4 11.15 12.70 10.52
CA ASN A 4 11.47 11.39 11.07
C ASN A 4 10.27 10.46 10.83
N MET A 5 10.17 9.95 9.61
CA MET A 5 9.14 9.02 9.18
C MET A 5 9.41 7.67 9.84
N GLN A 6 8.37 7.04 10.39
CA GLN A 6 8.46 5.69 10.97
C GLN A 6 8.86 4.62 9.92
N TYR A 7 8.63 4.91 8.63
CA TYR A 7 8.85 3.98 7.53
C TYR A 7 9.74 4.59 6.45
N GLU A 8 10.69 3.81 5.94
CA GLU A 8 11.55 4.20 4.81
C GLU A 8 10.88 3.97 3.45
N ARG A 9 9.94 3.03 3.39
CA ARG A 9 9.20 2.64 2.19
C ARG A 9 7.76 2.30 2.51
N ALA A 10 6.84 2.77 1.68
CA ALA A 10 5.41 2.46 1.79
C ALA A 10 4.85 1.98 0.46
N TYR A 11 3.97 0.99 0.50
CA TYR A 11 3.32 0.41 -0.67
C TYR A 11 1.82 0.67 -0.57
N GLY A 12 1.26 1.38 -1.54
CA GLY A 12 -0.19 1.47 -1.74
C GLY A 12 -0.62 0.45 -2.80
N LEU A 13 -1.55 -0.43 -2.48
CA LEU A 13 -2.07 -1.45 -3.39
C LEU A 13 -3.58 -1.25 -3.63
N ASP A 14 -3.94 -1.08 -4.90
CA ASP A 14 -5.30 -1.17 -5.41
C ASP A 14 -5.52 -2.51 -6.10
N LEU A 15 -6.56 -3.23 -5.69
CA LEU A 15 -6.74 -4.65 -5.97
C LEU A 15 -7.95 -4.88 -6.86
N SER A 16 -7.75 -5.62 -7.94
CA SER A 16 -8.82 -6.16 -8.78
C SER A 16 -8.95 -7.68 -8.59
N LYS A 17 -9.92 -8.31 -9.27
CA LYS A 17 -10.12 -9.77 -9.20
C LYS A 17 -8.88 -10.59 -9.63
N LYS A 18 -8.11 -10.11 -10.62
CA LYS A 18 -7.01 -10.88 -11.23
C LYS A 18 -5.65 -10.18 -11.14
N THR A 19 -5.65 -8.88 -10.93
CA THR A 19 -4.46 -8.03 -10.94
C THR A 19 -4.50 -7.06 -9.77
N PHE A 20 -3.40 -6.37 -9.55
CA PHE A 20 -3.35 -5.23 -8.65
C PHE A 20 -2.43 -4.16 -9.24
N HIS A 21 -2.72 -2.90 -8.94
CA HIS A 21 -1.87 -1.77 -9.21
C HIS A 21 -1.22 -1.33 -7.89
N GLY A 22 0.09 -1.21 -7.89
CA GLY A 22 0.87 -0.82 -6.73
C GLY A 22 1.59 0.51 -6.98
N CYS A 23 1.74 1.30 -5.92
CA CYS A 23 2.61 2.45 -5.86
C CYS A 23 3.57 2.25 -4.70
N ILE A 24 4.88 2.41 -4.95
CA ILE A 24 5.91 2.43 -3.91
C ILE A 24 6.27 3.89 -3.66
N LEU A 25 6.23 4.28 -2.40
CA LEU A 25 6.78 5.52 -1.90
C LEU A 25 8.11 5.22 -1.21
N ASP A 26 9.16 5.96 -1.56
CA ASP A 26 10.46 5.87 -0.90
C ASP A 26 11.18 7.23 -0.87
N GLY A 27 12.37 7.24 -0.28
CA GLY A 27 13.17 8.44 -0.08
C GLY A 27 12.98 9.07 1.31
N PRO A 28 13.79 10.09 1.67
CA PRO A 28 13.83 10.66 3.02
C PRO A 28 12.49 11.22 3.52
N ASP A 29 11.56 11.50 2.62
CA ASP A 29 10.25 12.09 2.86
C ASP A 29 9.10 11.30 2.20
N LEU A 30 9.36 10.08 1.72
CA LEU A 30 8.41 9.30 0.90
C LEU A 30 7.94 10.05 -0.37
N GLY A 31 8.75 10.98 -0.89
CA GLY A 31 8.41 11.81 -2.04
C GLY A 31 8.54 11.11 -3.39
N ASN A 32 9.39 10.07 -3.50
CA ASN A 32 9.55 9.32 -4.74
C ASN A 32 8.40 8.36 -4.96
N ARG A 33 7.95 8.20 -6.21
CA ARG A 33 6.80 7.34 -6.55
C ARG A 33 7.15 6.37 -7.67
N HIS A 34 6.92 5.08 -7.43
CA HIS A 34 7.14 4.03 -8.41
C HIS A 34 5.88 3.19 -8.60
N PHE A 35 5.28 3.28 -9.79
CA PHE A 35 4.09 2.50 -10.13
C PHE A 35 4.46 1.15 -10.72
N PHE A 36 3.68 0.12 -10.37
CA PHE A 36 3.82 -1.21 -10.93
C PHE A 36 2.48 -1.94 -10.95
N THR A 37 2.42 -3.01 -11.77
CA THR A 37 1.24 -3.88 -11.85
C THR A 37 1.66 -5.31 -11.52
N GLY A 38 0.80 -6.03 -10.80
CA GLY A 38 1.00 -7.44 -10.47
C GLY A 38 -0.24 -8.29 -10.72
N LYS A 39 -0.08 -9.60 -10.52
CA LYS A 39 -1.16 -10.59 -10.65
C LYS A 39 -1.54 -11.13 -9.26
N MET A 40 -2.82 -11.45 -9.08
CA MET A 40 -3.35 -12.00 -7.82
C MET A 40 -3.21 -13.53 -7.68
N GLY A 41 -2.69 -14.20 -8.71
CA GLY A 41 -2.38 -15.63 -8.65
C GLY A 41 -1.15 -15.94 -7.79
N PRO A 42 -0.91 -17.22 -7.43
CA PRO A 42 0.15 -17.63 -6.50
C PRO A 42 1.54 -17.07 -6.84
N LYS A 43 1.96 -17.18 -8.11
CA LYS A 43 3.24 -16.62 -8.57
C LYS A 43 3.32 -15.10 -8.46
N GLY A 44 2.20 -14.40 -8.65
CA GLY A 44 2.14 -12.95 -8.54
C GLY A 44 2.21 -12.48 -7.09
N LYS A 45 1.52 -13.19 -6.18
CA LYS A 45 1.63 -12.95 -4.73
C LYS A 45 3.04 -13.21 -4.22
N ALA A 46 3.67 -14.32 -4.62
CA ALA A 46 5.05 -14.63 -4.27
C ALA A 46 6.04 -13.58 -4.81
N LYS A 47 5.83 -13.09 -6.04
CA LYS A 47 6.64 -12.00 -6.61
C LYS A 47 6.50 -10.69 -5.83
N LEU A 48 5.30 -10.39 -5.32
CA LEU A 48 5.09 -9.23 -4.44
C LEU A 48 5.81 -9.43 -3.10
N ALA A 49 5.63 -10.59 -2.46
CA ALA A 49 6.28 -10.89 -1.18
C ALA A 49 7.81 -10.79 -1.27
N GLY A 50 8.42 -11.32 -2.35
CA GLY A 50 9.86 -11.22 -2.57
C GLY A 50 10.39 -9.80 -2.88
N ARG A 51 9.51 -8.81 -3.06
CA ARG A 51 9.90 -7.39 -3.18
C ARG A 51 9.86 -6.66 -1.85
N LEU A 52 9.12 -7.18 -0.87
CA LEU A 52 8.95 -6.55 0.42
C LEU A 52 10.15 -6.83 1.29
N CYS A 53 10.60 -5.80 1.98
CA CYS A 53 11.65 -5.85 2.97
C CYS A 53 11.08 -5.69 4.38
N LYS A 54 11.86 -6.06 5.40
CA LYS A 54 11.53 -5.80 6.79
C LYS A 54 11.32 -4.31 7.02
N GLY A 55 10.23 -3.95 7.69
CA GLY A 55 9.89 -2.56 7.97
C GLY A 55 9.22 -1.81 6.81
N ASP A 56 9.00 -2.45 5.66
CA ASP A 56 8.12 -1.88 4.62
C ASP A 56 6.68 -1.80 5.15
N LEU A 57 6.01 -0.67 4.92
CA LEU A 57 4.58 -0.53 5.18
C LEU A 57 3.79 -0.92 3.92
N VAL A 58 2.79 -1.79 4.06
CA VAL A 58 1.89 -2.18 2.96
C VAL A 58 0.46 -1.79 3.32
N LEU A 59 -0.09 -0.89 2.53
CA LEU A 59 -1.44 -0.36 2.63
C LEU A 59 -2.28 -0.90 1.49
N MET A 60 -3.45 -1.44 1.80
CA MET A 60 -4.42 -1.87 0.79
C MET A 60 -5.84 -1.52 1.19
N GLU A 61 -6.65 -1.08 0.23
CA GLU A 61 -8.06 -0.80 0.47
C GLU A 61 -8.82 -2.09 0.81
N ALA A 62 -9.72 -2.06 1.80
CA ALA A 62 -10.48 -3.25 2.16
C ALA A 62 -11.42 -3.67 1.02
N GLY A 63 -11.23 -4.90 0.56
CA GLY A 63 -12.06 -5.58 -0.40
C GLY A 63 -11.93 -7.09 -0.21
N THR A 64 -12.79 -7.87 -0.85
CA THR A 64 -12.81 -9.34 -0.70
C THR A 64 -11.45 -9.97 -1.03
N SER A 65 -10.74 -9.45 -2.03
CA SER A 65 -9.42 -9.90 -2.44
C SER A 65 -8.29 -9.44 -1.51
N SER A 66 -8.46 -8.30 -0.82
CA SER A 66 -7.47 -7.67 0.04
C SER A 66 -7.14 -8.51 1.27
N PHE A 67 -8.14 -9.06 1.95
CA PHE A 67 -7.90 -9.93 3.11
C PHE A 67 -7.09 -11.18 2.75
N SER A 68 -7.35 -11.76 1.56
CA SER A 68 -6.61 -12.93 1.07
C SER A 68 -5.15 -12.63 0.74
N LEU A 69 -4.85 -11.39 0.34
CA LEU A 69 -3.48 -10.95 0.06
C LEU A 69 -2.79 -10.55 1.35
N ALA A 70 -3.46 -9.79 2.21
CA ALA A 70 -2.94 -9.36 3.50
C ALA A 70 -2.48 -10.55 4.33
N ARG A 71 -3.32 -11.58 4.47
CA ARG A 71 -2.96 -12.81 5.18
C ARG A 71 -1.72 -13.47 4.59
N PHE A 72 -1.66 -13.60 3.26
CA PHE A 72 -0.51 -14.18 2.59
C PHE A 72 0.77 -13.37 2.85
N LEU A 73 0.72 -12.04 2.78
CA LEU A 73 1.89 -11.20 3.01
C LEU A 73 2.36 -11.25 4.47
N VAL A 74 1.44 -11.23 5.44
CA VAL A 74 1.76 -11.39 6.88
C VAL A 74 2.43 -12.73 7.17
N GLU A 75 1.97 -13.81 6.52
CA GLU A 75 2.55 -15.15 6.71
C GLU A 75 3.92 -15.34 6.03
N ASN A 76 4.27 -14.50 5.04
CA ASN A 76 5.44 -14.72 4.17
C ASN A 76 6.46 -13.56 4.19
N THR A 77 6.20 -12.49 4.93
CA THR A 77 7.07 -11.31 4.98
C THR A 77 7.12 -10.68 6.38
N GLU A 78 8.19 -9.96 6.68
CA GLU A 78 8.30 -9.11 7.89
C GLU A 78 7.83 -7.66 7.64
N ALA A 79 6.99 -7.45 6.61
CA ALA A 79 6.41 -6.15 6.32
C ALA A 79 5.19 -5.89 7.21
N GLU A 80 4.95 -4.63 7.53
CA GLU A 80 3.74 -4.22 8.24
C GLU A 80 2.60 -4.11 7.25
N VAL A 81 1.57 -4.97 7.38
CA VAL A 81 0.46 -5.03 6.43
C VAL A 81 -0.81 -4.50 7.07
N THR A 82 -1.33 -3.40 6.54
CA THR A 82 -2.56 -2.76 7.01
C THR A 82 -3.63 -2.76 5.91
N VAL A 83 -4.78 -3.34 6.23
CA VAL A 83 -5.99 -3.23 5.41
C VAL A 83 -6.77 -2.00 5.87
N LEU A 84 -6.85 -1.00 4.99
CA LEU A 84 -7.49 0.27 5.27
C LEU A 84 -9.00 0.17 5.09
N ASN A 85 -9.77 0.77 6.01
CA ASN A 85 -11.21 0.87 5.87
C ASN A 85 -11.56 1.87 4.73
N PRO A 86 -12.29 1.44 3.69
CA PRO A 86 -12.65 2.28 2.53
C PRO A 86 -13.35 3.58 2.94
N ALA A 87 -14.25 3.51 3.94
CA ALA A 87 -14.97 4.69 4.43
C ALA A 87 -14.03 5.71 5.11
N LYS A 88 -12.99 5.24 5.81
CA LYS A 88 -11.99 6.12 6.42
C LYS A 88 -11.09 6.77 5.37
N LEU A 89 -10.67 6.00 4.35
CA LEU A 89 -9.91 6.52 3.21
C LEU A 89 -10.68 7.61 2.45
N TYR A 90 -11.95 7.35 2.14
CA TYR A 90 -12.83 8.30 1.47
C TYR A 90 -12.98 9.61 2.26
N ASN A 91 -13.11 9.52 3.58
CA ASN A 91 -13.22 10.71 4.44
C ASN A 91 -11.91 11.52 4.47
N ILE A 92 -10.74 10.87 4.56
CA ILE A 92 -9.44 11.55 4.51
C ILE A 92 -9.25 12.24 3.15
N PHE A 93 -9.52 11.53 2.06
CA PHE A 93 -9.39 12.07 0.72
C PHE A 93 -10.30 13.30 0.50
N ASN A 94 -11.58 13.21 0.89
CA ASN A 94 -12.50 14.35 0.79
C ASN A 94 -12.10 15.52 1.69
N SER A 95 -11.53 15.25 2.87
CA SER A 95 -11.01 16.30 3.74
C SER A 95 -9.82 17.01 3.11
N MET A 96 -8.91 16.28 2.44
CA MET A 96 -7.78 16.88 1.71
C MET A 96 -8.27 17.74 0.55
N LEU A 97 -9.21 17.24 -0.26
CA LEU A 97 -9.81 18.02 -1.36
C LEU A 97 -10.47 19.31 -0.86
N LYS A 98 -11.15 19.27 0.29
CA LYS A 98 -11.77 20.46 0.88
C LYS A 98 -10.75 21.49 1.35
N GLN A 99 -9.59 21.06 1.87
CA GLN A 99 -8.52 21.97 2.26
C GLN A 99 -7.87 22.64 1.05
N GLU A 100 -7.75 21.96 -0.08
CA GLU A 100 -7.24 22.59 -1.31
C GLU A 100 -8.24 23.55 -1.97
N ALA A 101 -9.54 23.32 -1.85
CA ALA A 101 -10.56 24.22 -2.40
C ALA A 101 -10.77 25.52 -1.59
N SER A 102 -10.15 25.64 -0.42
CA SER A 102 -10.31 26.79 0.50
C SER A 102 -9.03 27.62 0.69
N THR A 103 -8.03 27.41 -0.18
CA THR A 103 -6.83 28.27 -0.32
C THR A 103 -6.83 28.90 -1.71
#